data_AF-A0A971N797-F1
#
_entry.id   AF-A0A971N797-F1
#
_cell.length_a   1.000
_cell.length_b   1.000
_cell.length_c   1.000
_cell.angle_alpha   90.00
_cell.angle_beta   90.00
_cell.angle_gamma   90.00
#
_symmetry.space_group_name_H-M   'P 1'
#
loop_
_entity.id
_entity.type
_entity.pdbx_description
1 polymer ?
#
loop_
_entity_poly.entity_id
_entity_poly.type
_entity_poly.pdbx_seq_one_letter_code
_entity_poly.pdbx_strand_id
1 'polypeptide(L)'
;MVPGEEKQLKQEEFRARKKEGASMKIWKENKSAAIVVLCLFIILVTGLVSIGVKSNNGRIVVKEVKISPYGTDLAGSMFIPKSALKTDQAGNFINTVPAVIVNAGFTNSRTYLDNVAIQLARCGFAVFQIDMYGHGHSEGTSHRGYANPPNPFTDDTSLMGAQDALAYLRTLGFVDQTRIGICGHSLGGSAAGRLAEKNAGFFTLEDKLLNMLHSEFGVSITAEQVAAQDADAVAYALLSADQLPLYEMRKEQIVAEDRVAVRNYMVFDAHAAGCDPRVVEVAGIPVWRDLQANLGLVMNISGHEGKGMQDKDAALATEHTLKILSLDGAAERDTWYQTNLSRTTERALSTKLKPFYSDASDPAIQAAAASNRLRMITTPFGWHGYTYLSTATAKAAMQFFSTGMAYYNGDIVAGKSTNSIKNPVASHWIVKDLASAVGFVALLVLILPLIDLLMKLPFFASLQGTPQSPSQSKKSPVFWIFTVIFVALPVLTYSQGAGWGSFIKPSPFSTVELATRIAFWALIITAILFVLVIIKYFTFDRRTGISFGDLYGLRYSGKNSL
;
A
#
# COMPACT_ATOMS: atom_id res chain seq x y z
N MET A 1 -16.49 36.61 -54.33
CA MET A 1 -15.06 36.31 -54.11
C MET A 1 -14.27 36.95 -55.21
N VAL A 2 -13.27 37.74 -54.85
CA VAL A 2 -12.42 38.46 -55.80
C VAL A 2 -11.46 37.44 -56.43
N PRO A 3 -11.18 37.48 -57.75
CA PRO A 3 -10.33 36.49 -58.45
C PRO A 3 -8.92 36.26 -57.87
N GLY A 4 -8.44 37.14 -56.97
CA GLY A 4 -7.17 36.99 -56.25
C GLY A 4 -7.21 36.05 -55.04
N GLU A 5 -8.35 35.94 -54.35
CA GLU A 5 -8.48 35.13 -53.12
C GLU A 5 -8.48 33.63 -53.42
N GLU A 6 -9.11 33.21 -54.53
CA GLU A 6 -9.17 31.82 -54.94
C GLU A 6 -7.79 31.28 -55.38
N LYS A 7 -6.94 32.16 -55.91
CA LYS A 7 -5.55 31.84 -56.27
C LYS A 7 -4.68 31.65 -55.03
N GLN A 8 -4.84 32.48 -54.00
CA GLN A 8 -4.12 32.34 -52.74
C GLN A 8 -4.49 31.05 -52.00
N LEU A 9 -5.78 30.73 -51.89
CA LEU A 9 -6.27 29.49 -51.28
C LEU A 9 -5.70 28.23 -51.94
N LYS A 10 -5.71 28.16 -53.28
CA LYS A 10 -5.12 27.03 -54.02
C LYS A 10 -3.60 26.93 -53.83
N GLN A 11 -2.91 28.06 -53.65
CA GLN A 11 -1.46 28.09 -53.42
C GLN A 11 -1.10 27.64 -51.99
N GLU A 12 -1.93 27.96 -51.01
CA GLU A 12 -1.81 27.50 -49.63
C GLU A 12 -2.12 26.01 -49.49
N GLU A 13 -3.19 25.51 -50.12
CA GLU A 13 -3.50 24.08 -50.16
C GLU A 13 -2.39 23.27 -50.84
N PHE A 14 -1.81 23.78 -51.92
CA PHE A 14 -0.67 23.14 -52.59
C PHE A 14 0.58 23.11 -51.71
N ARG A 15 0.87 24.20 -50.97
CA ARG A 15 1.98 24.23 -49.99
C ARG A 15 1.74 23.28 -48.82
N ALA A 16 0.50 23.18 -48.33
CA ALA A 16 0.11 22.25 -47.27
C ALA A 16 0.27 20.79 -47.72
N ARG A 17 -0.25 20.43 -48.90
CA ARG A 17 -0.07 19.08 -49.49
C ARG A 17 1.39 18.73 -49.77
N LYS A 18 2.20 19.71 -50.19
CA LYS A 18 3.65 19.50 -50.41
C LYS A 18 4.40 19.34 -49.09
N LYS A 19 4.02 20.05 -48.02
CA LYS A 19 4.53 19.84 -46.65
C LYS A 19 4.11 18.48 -46.09
N GLU A 20 2.86 18.06 -46.27
CA GLU A 20 2.38 16.72 -45.87
C GLU A 20 3.13 15.61 -46.64
N GLY A 21 3.30 15.78 -47.96
CA GLY A 21 4.05 14.84 -48.80
C GLY A 21 5.53 14.75 -48.41
N ALA A 22 6.18 15.86 -48.08
CA ALA A 22 7.55 15.89 -47.60
C ALA A 22 7.69 15.28 -46.20
N SER A 23 6.75 15.57 -45.29
CA SER A 23 6.68 14.95 -43.96
C SER A 23 6.53 13.43 -44.07
N MET A 24 5.55 12.92 -44.82
CA MET A 24 5.36 11.49 -45.05
C MET A 24 6.57 10.80 -45.67
N LYS A 25 7.34 11.50 -46.50
CA LYS A 25 8.57 10.98 -47.11
C LYS A 25 9.69 10.79 -46.07
N ILE A 26 9.86 11.75 -45.16
CA ILE A 26 10.81 11.68 -44.03
C ILE A 26 10.49 10.48 -43.11
N TRP A 27 9.20 10.24 -42.80
CA TRP A 27 8.79 9.10 -41.97
C TRP A 27 8.97 7.74 -42.66
N LYS A 28 8.86 7.70 -44.00
CA LYS A 28 9.14 6.47 -44.79
C LYS A 28 10.63 6.14 -44.87
N GLU A 29 11.49 7.15 -44.92
CA GLU A 29 12.94 6.99 -45.03
C GLU A 29 13.62 6.67 -43.69
N ASN A 30 13.01 7.06 -42.55
CA ASN A 30 13.59 6.82 -41.21
C ASN A 30 12.60 6.13 -40.26
N LYS A 31 12.29 4.85 -40.54
CA LYS A 31 11.32 4.03 -39.78
C LYS A 31 11.59 4.02 -38.27
N SER A 32 12.86 4.00 -37.86
CA SER A 32 13.23 4.00 -36.44
C SER A 32 12.81 5.30 -35.75
N ALA A 33 12.97 6.46 -36.40
CA ALA A 33 12.48 7.74 -35.89
C ALA A 33 10.95 7.76 -35.76
N ALA A 34 10.24 7.17 -36.72
CA ALA A 34 8.77 7.01 -36.65
C ALA A 34 8.33 6.23 -35.42
N ILE A 35 8.98 5.09 -35.16
CA ILE A 35 8.65 4.24 -34.01
C ILE A 35 9.00 4.96 -32.70
N VAL A 36 10.15 5.64 -32.62
CA VAL A 36 10.54 6.41 -31.44
C VAL A 36 9.49 7.47 -31.10
N VAL A 37 9.06 8.28 -32.07
CA VAL A 37 8.06 9.33 -31.81
C VAL A 37 6.72 8.72 -31.39
N LEU A 38 6.29 7.63 -32.02
CA LEU A 38 5.06 6.93 -31.64
C LEU A 38 5.14 6.39 -30.19
N CYS A 39 6.24 5.75 -29.83
CA CYS A 39 6.45 5.23 -28.47
C CYS A 39 6.45 6.36 -27.44
N LEU A 40 7.15 7.47 -27.71
CA LEU A 40 7.15 8.65 -26.83
C LEU A 40 5.75 9.26 -26.69
N PHE A 41 4.98 9.31 -27.78
CA PHE A 41 3.59 9.76 -27.74
C PHE A 41 2.72 8.84 -26.87
N ILE A 42 2.84 7.52 -27.02
CA ILE A 42 2.11 6.56 -26.19
C ILE A 42 2.49 6.71 -24.71
N ILE A 43 3.78 6.85 -24.39
CA ILE A 43 4.25 7.07 -23.01
C ILE A 43 3.66 8.36 -22.44
N LEU A 44 3.63 9.44 -23.21
CA LEU A 44 3.03 10.70 -22.80
C LEU A 44 1.53 10.55 -22.52
N VAL A 45 0.77 9.98 -23.45
CA VAL A 45 -0.69 9.81 -23.32
C VAL A 45 -1.03 8.91 -22.13
N THR A 46 -0.33 7.78 -21.97
CA THR A 46 -0.53 6.87 -20.83
C THR A 46 -0.17 7.53 -19.50
N GLY A 47 0.87 8.37 -19.48
CA GLY A 47 1.21 9.22 -18.34
C GLY A 47 0.09 10.21 -17.97
N LEU A 48 -0.52 10.87 -18.96
CA LEU A 48 -1.66 11.77 -18.74
C LEU A 48 -2.88 11.03 -18.20
N VAL A 49 -3.17 9.83 -18.70
CA VAL A 49 -4.25 8.96 -18.16
C VAL A 49 -3.98 8.61 -16.70
N SER A 50 -2.75 8.22 -16.37
CA SER A 50 -2.33 7.93 -15.00
C SER A 50 -2.55 9.12 -14.05
N ILE A 51 -2.14 10.32 -14.46
CA ILE A 51 -2.36 11.57 -13.71
C ILE A 51 -3.86 11.84 -13.54
N GLY A 52 -4.66 11.65 -14.59
CA GLY A 52 -6.12 11.82 -14.53
C GLY A 52 -6.78 10.88 -13.52
N VAL A 53 -6.38 9.61 -13.49
CA VAL A 53 -6.88 8.63 -12.52
C VAL A 53 -6.47 9.00 -11.09
N LYS A 54 -5.17 9.26 -10.84
CA LYS A 54 -4.67 9.59 -9.48
C LYS A 54 -5.28 10.87 -8.92
N SER A 55 -5.48 11.89 -9.77
CA SER A 55 -6.05 13.18 -9.38
C SER A 55 -7.59 13.20 -9.38
N ASN A 56 -8.26 12.10 -9.73
CA ASN A 56 -9.70 12.08 -10.01
C ASN A 56 -10.13 13.23 -10.93
N ASN A 57 -9.47 13.34 -12.09
CA ASN A 57 -9.63 14.42 -13.06
C ASN A 57 -9.52 15.82 -12.42
N GLY A 58 -8.52 16.00 -11.56
CA GLY A 58 -8.23 17.26 -10.90
C GLY A 58 -9.06 17.59 -9.67
N ARG A 59 -9.88 16.68 -9.13
CA ARG A 59 -10.58 16.86 -7.84
C ARG A 59 -9.67 16.64 -6.62
N ILE A 60 -8.59 15.89 -6.82
CA ILE A 60 -7.59 15.54 -5.80
C ILE A 60 -6.25 16.16 -6.22
N VAL A 61 -5.63 16.87 -5.29
CA VAL A 61 -4.26 17.37 -5.42
C VAL A 61 -3.32 16.29 -4.92
N VAL A 62 -2.37 15.85 -5.76
CA VAL A 62 -1.34 14.89 -5.37
C VAL A 62 -0.02 15.65 -5.18
N LYS A 63 0.62 15.51 -4.02
CA LYS A 63 1.89 16.16 -3.68
C LYS A 63 2.88 15.15 -3.14
N GLU A 64 4.10 15.19 -3.64
CA GLU A 64 5.21 14.51 -2.98
C GLU A 64 5.63 15.32 -1.76
N VAL A 65 5.81 14.64 -0.64
CA VAL A 65 6.14 15.20 0.67
C VAL A 65 7.39 14.49 1.18
N LYS A 66 8.30 15.26 1.76
CA LYS A 66 9.44 14.77 2.53
C LYS A 66 9.38 15.37 3.93
N ILE A 67 9.49 14.54 4.95
CA ILE A 67 9.51 14.94 6.36
C ILE A 67 10.85 14.47 6.92
N SER A 68 11.57 15.34 7.62
CA SER A 68 12.91 15.03 8.13
C SER A 68 12.99 15.30 9.64
N PRO A 69 12.21 14.57 10.47
CA PRO A 69 12.07 14.89 11.89
C PRO A 69 13.36 14.68 12.68
N TYR A 70 14.23 13.79 12.21
CA TYR A 70 15.48 13.41 12.87
C TYR A 70 16.71 13.53 11.96
N GLY A 71 16.65 14.36 10.93
CA GLY A 71 17.71 14.45 9.92
C GLY A 71 17.79 13.22 8.99
N THR A 72 16.75 12.37 9.00
CA THR A 72 16.51 11.31 8.02
C THR A 72 15.22 11.59 7.27
N ASP A 73 15.23 11.53 5.94
CA ASP A 73 14.07 11.81 5.10
C ASP A 73 13.06 10.64 5.10
N LEU A 74 11.83 10.92 5.53
CA LEU A 74 10.64 10.11 5.25
C LEU A 74 9.92 10.68 4.02
N ALA A 75 9.89 9.91 2.94
CA ALA A 75 9.21 10.27 1.70
C ALA A 75 7.77 9.72 1.65
N GLY A 76 6.84 10.51 1.13
CA GLY A 76 5.46 10.07 0.91
C GLY A 76 4.74 10.85 -0.18
N SER A 77 3.61 10.33 -0.62
CA SER A 77 2.67 11.02 -1.51
C SER A 77 1.41 11.37 -0.72
N MET A 78 1.04 12.64 -0.71
CA MET A 78 -0.17 13.16 -0.10
C MET A 78 -1.25 13.37 -1.17
N PHE A 79 -2.40 12.74 -0.99
CA PHE A 79 -3.60 12.94 -1.80
C PHE A 79 -4.57 13.79 -1.01
N ILE A 80 -4.87 14.99 -1.52
CA ILE A 80 -5.65 16.01 -0.81
C ILE A 80 -6.90 16.33 -1.64
N PRO A 81 -8.12 16.06 -1.13
CA PRO A 81 -9.34 16.56 -1.74
C PRO A 81 -9.30 18.08 -1.84
N LYS A 82 -9.60 18.65 -3.01
CA LYS A 82 -9.59 20.12 -3.18
C LYS A 82 -10.56 20.85 -2.24
N SER A 83 -11.62 20.18 -1.79
CA SER A 83 -12.56 20.72 -0.79
C SER A 83 -11.87 21.05 0.54
N ALA A 84 -10.86 20.29 0.95
CA ALA A 84 -10.09 20.49 2.18
C ALA A 84 -9.19 21.73 2.11
N LEU A 85 -8.80 22.16 0.91
CA LEU A 85 -7.90 23.30 0.70
C LEU A 85 -8.64 24.65 0.58
N LYS A 86 -9.97 24.68 0.79
CA LYS A 86 -10.73 25.92 0.77
C LYS A 86 -10.47 26.72 2.05
N THR A 87 -10.11 27.99 1.90
CA THR A 87 -9.87 28.92 3.01
C THR A 87 -10.87 30.06 3.02
N ASP A 88 -11.10 30.64 4.20
CA ASP A 88 -11.78 31.92 4.34
C ASP A 88 -10.85 33.08 3.89
N GLN A 89 -11.33 34.32 4.04
CA GLN A 89 -10.54 35.51 3.69
C GLN A 89 -9.31 35.71 4.58
N ALA A 90 -9.29 35.12 5.78
CA ALA A 90 -8.17 35.19 6.72
C ALA A 90 -7.14 34.07 6.52
N GLY A 91 -7.39 33.13 5.59
CA GLY A 91 -6.51 32.01 5.29
C GLY A 91 -6.75 30.77 6.15
N ASN A 92 -7.82 30.74 6.97
CA ASN A 92 -8.17 29.57 7.76
C ASN A 92 -8.91 28.55 6.89
N PHE A 93 -8.59 27.27 7.03
CA PHE A 93 -9.33 26.21 6.35
C PHE A 93 -10.78 26.17 6.82
N ILE A 94 -11.72 26.21 5.87
CA ILE A 94 -13.16 26.19 6.15
C ILE A 94 -13.64 24.75 6.39
N ASN A 95 -12.97 23.78 5.78
CA ASN A 95 -13.30 22.37 5.90
C ASN A 95 -12.11 21.61 6.49
N THR A 96 -12.39 20.71 7.44
CA THR A 96 -11.47 19.66 7.83
C THR A 96 -11.96 18.32 7.27
N VAL A 97 -11.03 17.47 6.84
CA VAL A 97 -11.34 16.14 6.32
C VAL A 97 -10.61 15.05 7.11
N PRO A 98 -11.22 13.88 7.31
CA PRO A 98 -10.51 12.73 7.87
C PRO A 98 -9.29 12.34 7.04
N ALA A 99 -8.29 11.78 7.71
CA ALA A 99 -7.05 11.36 7.07
C ALA A 99 -6.75 9.88 7.29
N VAL A 100 -6.16 9.23 6.27
CA VAL A 100 -5.71 7.83 6.35
C VAL A 100 -4.24 7.72 5.96
N ILE A 101 -3.43 7.13 6.84
CA ILE A 101 -2.07 6.73 6.54
C ILE A 101 -2.12 5.38 5.80
N VAL A 102 -1.41 5.26 4.68
CA VAL A 102 -1.33 4.03 3.89
C VAL A 102 0.11 3.55 3.84
N ASN A 103 0.36 2.36 4.39
CA ASN A 103 1.72 1.84 4.57
C ASN A 103 1.94 0.51 3.82
N ALA A 104 2.94 0.45 2.94
CA ALA A 104 3.21 -0.72 2.11
C ALA A 104 3.88 -1.87 2.88
N GLY A 105 4.20 -2.98 2.22
CA GLY A 105 4.93 -4.12 2.82
C GLY A 105 6.44 -3.98 2.82
N PHE A 106 7.13 -4.94 3.44
CA PHE A 106 8.60 -5.03 3.41
C PHE A 106 9.12 -5.10 1.96
N THR A 107 10.24 -4.43 1.67
CA THR A 107 10.85 -4.23 0.34
C THR A 107 10.02 -3.50 -0.72
N ASN A 108 8.81 -3.05 -0.40
CA ASN A 108 7.97 -2.30 -1.34
C ASN A 108 8.20 -0.79 -1.23
N SER A 109 7.79 -0.07 -2.28
CA SER A 109 7.53 1.36 -2.22
C SER A 109 6.04 1.63 -1.98
N ARG A 110 5.70 2.89 -1.66
CA ARG A 110 4.36 3.40 -1.46
C ARG A 110 3.42 3.01 -2.59
N THR A 111 3.88 3.07 -3.84
CA THR A 111 3.06 2.83 -5.04
C THR A 111 2.42 1.44 -5.11
N TYR A 112 2.89 0.47 -4.33
CA TYR A 112 2.26 -0.85 -4.22
C TYR A 112 0.84 -0.81 -3.66
N LEU A 113 0.47 0.23 -2.90
CA LEU A 113 -0.89 0.42 -2.38
C LEU A 113 -1.63 1.58 -3.07
N ASP A 114 -1.26 1.93 -4.31
CA ASP A 114 -1.99 2.92 -5.11
C ASP A 114 -3.47 2.53 -5.28
N ASN A 115 -3.77 1.23 -5.36
CA ASN A 115 -5.13 0.73 -5.43
C ASN A 115 -5.98 1.18 -4.24
N VAL A 116 -5.42 1.20 -3.02
CA VAL A 116 -6.08 1.66 -1.80
C VAL A 116 -6.07 3.19 -1.72
N ALA A 117 -4.91 3.82 -1.91
CA ALA A 117 -4.74 5.26 -1.74
C ALA A 117 -5.62 6.07 -2.70
N ILE A 118 -5.69 5.67 -3.97
CA ILE A 118 -6.53 6.34 -4.97
C ILE A 118 -8.01 6.23 -4.60
N GLN A 119 -8.47 5.08 -4.13
CA GLN A 119 -9.90 4.89 -3.83
C GLN A 119 -10.30 5.63 -2.56
N LEU A 120 -9.48 5.62 -1.51
CA LEU A 120 -9.72 6.42 -0.30
C LEU A 120 -9.75 7.92 -0.61
N ALA A 121 -8.82 8.42 -1.43
CA ALA A 121 -8.82 9.82 -1.82
C ALA A 121 -10.08 10.18 -2.65
N ARG A 122 -10.60 9.25 -3.46
CA ARG A 122 -11.88 9.40 -4.18
C ARG A 122 -13.09 9.38 -3.26
N CYS A 123 -13.01 8.76 -2.08
CA CYS A 123 -14.00 8.87 -1.01
C CYS A 123 -13.90 10.19 -0.22
N GLY A 124 -13.01 11.11 -0.61
CA GLY A 124 -12.87 12.43 0.02
C GLY A 124 -11.99 12.46 1.27
N PHE A 125 -11.22 11.40 1.53
CA PHE A 125 -10.21 11.39 2.60
C PHE A 125 -8.94 12.11 2.14
N ALA A 126 -8.26 12.77 3.07
CA ALA A 126 -6.84 13.04 2.91
C ALA A 126 -6.07 11.72 3.06
N VAL A 127 -5.17 11.39 2.14
CA VAL A 127 -4.42 10.13 2.21
C VAL A 127 -2.93 10.41 2.21
N PHE A 128 -2.22 9.93 3.22
CA PHE A 128 -0.77 10.03 3.26
C PHE A 128 -0.15 8.64 3.08
N GLN A 129 0.39 8.40 1.88
CA GLN A 129 0.96 7.14 1.48
C GLN A 129 2.48 7.22 1.62
N ILE A 130 3.06 6.48 2.55
CA ILE A 130 4.48 6.63 2.92
C ILE A 130 5.35 5.50 2.37
N ASP A 131 6.60 5.84 2.05
CA ASP A 131 7.69 4.87 1.98
C ASP A 131 8.21 4.69 3.40
N MET A 132 8.19 3.48 3.95
CA MET A 132 8.80 3.24 5.27
C MET A 132 10.29 3.60 5.25
N TYR A 133 10.85 3.94 6.41
CA TYR A 133 12.30 4.11 6.50
C TYR A 133 13.05 2.87 5.98
N GLY A 134 14.13 3.10 5.22
CA GLY A 134 14.90 2.08 4.51
C GLY A 134 14.21 1.48 3.28
N HIS A 135 13.06 2.03 2.86
CA HIS A 135 12.29 1.56 1.71
C HIS A 135 12.02 2.71 0.72
N GLY A 136 11.80 2.36 -0.55
CA GLY A 136 11.45 3.33 -1.60
C GLY A 136 12.41 4.50 -1.65
N HIS A 137 11.89 5.71 -1.47
CA HIS A 137 12.64 6.97 -1.46
C HIS A 137 12.93 7.51 -0.05
N SER A 138 12.57 6.77 1.01
CA SER A 138 12.90 7.14 2.38
C SER A 138 14.29 6.65 2.75
N GLU A 139 15.02 7.45 3.52
CA GLU A 139 16.35 7.10 3.99
C GLU A 139 16.31 5.96 5.01
N GLY A 140 17.43 5.26 5.16
CA GLY A 140 17.64 4.34 6.27
C GLY A 140 17.86 5.10 7.58
N THR A 141 17.32 4.59 8.68
CA THR A 141 17.33 5.25 10.01
C THR A 141 18.64 5.08 10.80
N SER A 142 19.78 4.91 10.13
CA SER A 142 21.09 4.78 10.79
C SER A 142 21.70 6.11 11.27
N HIS A 143 21.01 7.24 11.07
CA HIS A 143 21.48 8.57 11.45
C HIS A 143 20.65 9.18 12.61
N ARG A 144 21.26 10.13 13.34
CA ARG A 144 20.91 10.64 14.67
C ARG A 144 19.40 10.90 14.91
N GLY A 145 18.73 9.93 15.54
CA GLY A 145 17.39 10.09 16.14
C GLY A 145 16.77 8.78 16.57
N TYR A 146 17.06 7.71 15.82
CA TYR A 146 16.87 6.33 16.27
C TYR A 146 18.21 5.79 16.76
N ALA A 147 18.27 5.30 18.01
CA ALA A 147 19.51 4.77 18.59
C ALA A 147 20.08 3.61 17.76
N ASN A 148 19.21 2.83 17.12
CA ASN A 148 19.50 1.83 16.09
C ASN A 148 18.34 1.81 15.08
N PRO A 149 18.57 1.40 13.81
CA PRO A 149 17.49 1.16 12.86
C PRO A 149 16.51 0.13 13.47
N PRO A 150 15.20 0.43 13.58
CA PRO A 150 14.26 -0.50 14.16
C PRO A 150 14.21 -1.77 13.30
N ASN A 151 14.38 -2.92 13.94
CA ASN A 151 14.22 -4.19 13.28
C ASN A 151 12.76 -4.34 12.83
N PRO A 152 12.50 -4.54 11.52
CA PRO A 152 11.16 -4.59 10.98
C PRO A 152 10.29 -5.74 11.52
N PHE A 153 10.88 -6.74 12.16
CA PHE A 153 10.15 -7.93 12.59
C PHE A 153 10.10 -8.11 14.12
N THR A 154 10.98 -7.44 14.87
CA THR A 154 11.06 -7.59 16.33
C THR A 154 10.76 -6.32 17.09
N ASP A 155 11.02 -5.16 16.50
CA ASP A 155 10.89 -3.88 17.20
C ASP A 155 9.50 -3.26 16.96
N ASP A 156 9.28 -2.05 17.50
CA ASP A 156 8.09 -1.28 17.23
C ASP A 156 8.07 -0.82 15.76
N THR A 157 7.30 -1.55 14.95
CA THR A 157 7.16 -1.30 13.50
C THR A 157 6.51 0.05 13.18
N SER A 158 5.83 0.71 14.12
CA SER A 158 5.30 2.05 13.89
C SER A 158 6.41 3.11 13.81
N LEU A 159 7.60 2.82 14.35
CA LEU A 159 8.81 3.65 14.22
C LEU A 159 9.40 3.64 12.82
N MET A 160 8.91 2.79 11.91
CA MET A 160 9.35 2.77 10.51
C MET A 160 8.69 3.88 9.66
N GLY A 161 8.23 4.96 10.30
CA GLY A 161 7.65 6.14 9.64
C GLY A 161 6.16 6.36 9.91
N ALA A 162 5.43 5.38 10.47
CA ALA A 162 3.99 5.54 10.76
C ALA A 162 3.73 6.58 11.86
N GLN A 163 4.57 6.63 12.91
CA GLN A 163 4.48 7.65 13.96
C GLN A 163 4.80 9.05 13.42
N ASP A 164 5.85 9.19 12.62
CA ASP A 164 6.23 10.48 12.02
C ASP A 164 5.19 10.96 11.01
N ALA A 165 4.56 10.04 10.28
CA ALA A 165 3.45 10.34 9.40
C ALA A 165 2.23 10.87 10.16
N LEU A 166 1.91 10.27 11.31
CA LEU A 166 0.86 10.78 12.20
C LEU A 166 1.22 12.17 12.71
N ALA A 167 2.45 12.37 13.21
CA ALA A 167 2.91 13.66 13.70
C ALA A 167 2.82 14.75 12.63
N TYR A 168 3.21 14.45 11.39
CA TYR A 168 3.06 15.38 10.27
C TYR A 168 1.60 15.71 9.96
N LEU A 169 0.71 14.71 9.87
CA LEU A 169 -0.73 14.97 9.67
C LEU A 169 -1.32 15.84 10.77
N ARG A 170 -0.79 15.76 11.99
CA ARG A 170 -1.21 16.59 13.13
C ARG A 170 -0.84 18.07 13.00
N THR A 171 0.06 18.41 12.08
CA THR A 171 0.42 19.80 11.75
C THR A 171 -0.47 20.42 10.68
N LEU A 172 -1.30 19.62 9.99
CA LEU A 172 -2.06 20.09 8.83
C LEU A 172 -3.44 20.60 9.26
N GLY A 173 -3.68 21.90 9.14
CA GLY A 173 -4.92 22.54 9.59
C GLY A 173 -6.20 22.10 8.85
N PHE A 174 -6.09 21.48 7.66
CA PHE A 174 -7.22 20.91 6.93
C PHE A 174 -7.52 19.45 7.31
N VAL A 175 -6.70 18.82 8.16
CA VAL A 175 -6.91 17.46 8.62
C VAL A 175 -7.76 17.49 9.88
N ASP A 176 -8.83 16.69 9.91
CA ASP A 176 -9.58 16.46 11.14
C ASP A 176 -8.76 15.61 12.11
N GLN A 177 -8.35 16.25 13.18
CA GLN A 177 -7.52 15.68 14.22
C GLN A 177 -8.24 14.54 14.98
N THR A 178 -9.57 14.48 15.01
CA THR A 178 -10.28 13.40 15.71
C THR A 178 -10.56 12.20 14.82
N ARG A 179 -10.19 12.27 13.53
CA ARG A 179 -10.47 11.23 12.52
C ARG A 179 -9.25 10.94 11.66
N ILE A 180 -8.23 10.37 12.31
CA ILE A 180 -7.04 9.82 11.65
C ILE A 180 -7.02 8.30 11.81
N GLY A 181 -6.75 7.60 10.72
CA GLY A 181 -6.66 6.14 10.68
C GLY A 181 -5.44 5.67 9.90
N ILE A 182 -5.20 4.36 9.93
CA ILE A 182 -4.05 3.76 9.25
C ILE A 182 -4.40 2.40 8.66
N CYS A 183 -3.90 2.11 7.47
CA CYS A 183 -3.91 0.75 6.95
C CYS A 183 -2.58 0.38 6.34
N GLY A 184 -2.31 -0.92 6.26
CA GLY A 184 -1.14 -1.37 5.54
C GLY A 184 -1.10 -2.85 5.25
N HIS A 185 -0.17 -3.23 4.38
CA HIS A 185 0.05 -4.60 3.96
C HIS A 185 1.27 -5.22 4.62
N SER A 186 1.17 -6.49 5.05
CA SER A 186 2.30 -7.22 5.63
C SER A 186 2.95 -6.43 6.78
N LEU A 187 4.23 -6.08 6.67
CA LEU A 187 4.94 -5.20 7.60
C LEU A 187 4.21 -3.86 7.85
N GLY A 188 3.64 -3.23 6.82
CA GLY A 188 2.85 -2.01 6.99
C GLY A 188 1.54 -2.24 7.74
N GLY A 189 0.99 -3.46 7.67
CA GLY A 189 -0.15 -3.90 8.48
C GLY A 189 0.24 -4.09 9.95
N SER A 190 1.40 -4.66 10.22
CA SER A 190 1.99 -4.69 11.57
C SER A 190 2.19 -3.28 12.13
N ALA A 191 2.71 -2.36 11.32
CA ALA A 191 2.86 -0.95 11.69
C ALA A 191 1.51 -0.26 11.96
N ALA A 192 0.47 -0.60 11.20
CA ALA A 192 -0.89 -0.12 11.45
C ALA A 192 -1.43 -0.57 12.81
N GLY A 193 -1.27 -1.86 13.14
CA GLY A 193 -1.61 -2.41 14.45
C GLY A 193 -0.85 -1.73 15.57
N ARG A 194 0.47 -1.61 15.42
CA ARG A 194 1.33 -1.03 16.44
C ARG A 194 1.07 0.47 16.67
N LEU A 195 0.80 1.24 15.61
CA LEU A 195 0.41 2.64 15.75
C LEU A 195 -0.92 2.77 16.50
N ALA A 196 -1.90 1.92 16.18
CA ALA A 196 -3.18 1.88 16.89
C ALA A 196 -2.97 1.48 18.37
N GLU A 197 -2.15 0.46 18.66
CA GLU A 197 -1.83 0.04 20.03
C GLU A 197 -1.29 1.20 20.88
N LYS A 198 -0.31 1.93 20.36
CA LYS A 198 0.35 3.03 21.07
C LYS A 198 -0.51 4.26 21.27
N ASN A 199 -1.47 4.51 20.38
CA ASN A 199 -2.33 5.71 20.45
C ASN A 199 -3.67 5.43 21.11
N ALA A 200 -4.31 4.31 20.76
CA ALA A 200 -5.63 3.95 21.25
C ALA A 200 -5.56 3.33 22.66
N GLY A 201 -4.64 2.38 22.86
CA GLY A 201 -4.54 1.60 24.08
C GLY A 201 -5.75 0.69 24.35
N PHE A 202 -5.71 0.00 25.49
CA PHE A 202 -6.70 -0.99 25.91
C PHE A 202 -7.76 -0.45 26.87
N PHE A 203 -7.51 0.72 27.46
CA PHE A 203 -8.42 1.36 28.40
C PHE A 203 -9.50 2.15 27.66
N THR A 204 -10.75 1.95 28.05
CA THR A 204 -11.85 2.85 27.69
C THR A 204 -11.57 4.26 28.24
N LEU A 205 -12.32 5.27 27.80
CA LEU A 205 -12.24 6.60 28.40
C LEU A 205 -12.53 6.53 29.91
N GLU A 206 -13.56 5.79 30.30
CA GLU A 206 -13.94 5.59 31.70
C GLU A 206 -12.85 4.87 32.50
N ASP A 207 -12.21 3.85 31.93
CA ASP A 207 -11.06 3.19 32.58
C ASP A 207 -9.92 4.18 32.83
N LYS A 208 -9.64 5.10 31.89
CA LYS A 208 -8.62 6.16 32.06
C LYS A 208 -8.99 7.14 33.18
N LEU A 209 -10.26 7.54 33.25
CA LEU A 209 -10.76 8.43 34.29
C LEU A 209 -10.76 7.77 35.68
N LEU A 210 -11.14 6.49 35.77
CA LEU A 210 -11.05 5.69 37.01
C LEU A 210 -9.59 5.50 37.45
N ASN A 211 -8.68 5.24 36.51
CA ASN A 211 -7.24 5.20 36.79
C ASN A 211 -6.74 6.54 37.36
N MET A 212 -7.18 7.67 36.79
CA MET A 212 -6.83 9.00 37.27
C MET A 212 -7.39 9.29 38.67
N LEU A 213 -8.66 8.95 38.93
CA LEU A 213 -9.24 9.05 40.27
C LEU A 213 -8.45 8.23 41.31
N HIS A 214 -8.02 7.03 40.92
CA HIS A 214 -7.22 6.18 41.79
C HIS A 214 -5.83 6.76 42.06
N SER A 215 -5.10 7.17 41.01
CA SER A 215 -3.70 7.56 41.11
C SER A 215 -3.49 9.00 41.60
N GLU A 216 -4.34 9.94 41.19
CA GLU A 216 -4.19 11.38 41.50
C GLU A 216 -5.00 11.79 42.73
N PHE A 217 -6.14 11.16 42.98
CA PHE A 217 -7.04 11.50 44.10
C PHE A 217 -7.04 10.46 45.23
N GLY A 218 -6.36 9.32 45.05
CA GLY A 218 -6.30 8.26 46.06
C GLY A 218 -7.63 7.53 46.28
N VAL A 219 -8.56 7.62 45.33
CA VAL A 219 -9.88 7.00 45.42
C VAL A 219 -9.75 5.47 45.32
N SER A 220 -10.34 4.75 46.26
CA SER A 220 -10.42 3.29 46.20
C SER A 220 -11.55 2.88 45.24
N ILE A 221 -11.18 2.32 44.09
CA ILE A 221 -12.12 1.91 43.04
C ILE A 221 -12.52 0.43 43.24
N THR A 222 -13.81 0.12 43.12
CA THR A 222 -14.31 -1.27 43.21
C THR A 222 -14.50 -1.92 41.84
N ALA A 223 -14.60 -3.25 41.80
CA ALA A 223 -14.89 -3.98 40.57
C ALA A 223 -16.25 -3.60 39.97
N GLU A 224 -17.24 -3.29 40.81
CA GLU A 224 -18.56 -2.82 40.38
C GLU A 224 -18.47 -1.45 39.69
N GLN A 225 -17.62 -0.54 40.19
CA GLN A 225 -17.41 0.77 39.58
C GLN A 225 -16.69 0.65 38.23
N VAL A 226 -15.69 -0.24 38.11
CA VAL A 226 -15.06 -0.56 36.82
C VAL A 226 -16.09 -1.15 35.86
N ALA A 227 -16.96 -2.05 36.32
CA ALA A 227 -18.01 -2.66 35.50
C ALA A 227 -19.11 -1.66 35.09
N ALA A 228 -19.36 -0.63 35.90
CA ALA A 228 -20.36 0.41 35.64
C ALA A 228 -19.94 1.36 34.52
N GLN A 229 -18.63 1.58 34.33
CA GLN A 229 -18.09 2.51 33.33
C GLN A 229 -18.69 3.91 33.47
N ASP A 230 -18.63 4.45 34.69
CA ASP A 230 -19.14 5.78 35.03
C ASP A 230 -18.20 6.42 36.06
N ALA A 231 -17.10 7.02 35.57
CA ALA A 231 -16.12 7.66 36.44
C ALA A 231 -16.66 8.93 37.10
N ASP A 232 -17.63 9.60 36.47
CA ASP A 232 -18.26 10.81 36.99
C ASP A 232 -19.07 10.50 38.25
N ALA A 233 -19.88 9.42 38.23
CA ALA A 233 -20.62 8.99 39.41
C ALA A 233 -19.69 8.67 40.59
N VAL A 234 -18.52 8.10 40.32
CA VAL A 234 -17.50 7.83 41.35
C VAL A 234 -16.90 9.14 41.88
N ALA A 235 -16.53 10.06 40.98
CA ALA A 235 -15.95 11.35 41.34
C ALA A 235 -16.89 12.17 42.22
N TYR A 236 -18.15 12.34 41.81
CA TYR A 236 -19.14 13.14 42.57
C TYR A 236 -19.56 12.48 43.89
N ALA A 237 -19.44 11.16 44.01
CA ALA A 237 -19.74 10.45 45.24
C ALA A 237 -18.60 10.52 46.27
N LEU A 238 -17.34 10.56 45.82
CA LEU A 238 -16.17 10.31 46.69
C LEU A 238 -15.21 11.51 46.83
N LEU A 239 -15.25 12.48 45.91
CA LEU A 239 -14.42 13.68 46.01
C LEU A 239 -15.10 14.78 46.83
N SER A 240 -14.28 15.57 47.53
CA SER A 240 -14.76 16.77 48.20
C SER A 240 -15.01 17.93 47.23
N ALA A 241 -15.80 18.93 47.65
CA ALA A 241 -16.19 20.05 46.80
C ALA A 241 -14.99 20.87 46.27
N ASP A 242 -13.87 20.90 47.00
CA ASP A 242 -12.62 21.55 46.61
C ASP A 242 -11.77 20.72 45.63
N GLN A 243 -11.98 19.40 45.55
CA GLN A 243 -11.29 18.51 44.61
C GLN A 243 -11.98 18.43 43.24
N LEU A 244 -13.31 18.63 43.18
CA LEU A 244 -14.08 18.54 41.93
C LEU A 244 -13.57 19.47 40.80
N PRO A 245 -13.17 20.73 41.05
CA PRO A 245 -12.61 21.57 39.98
C PRO A 245 -11.33 21.00 39.36
N LEU A 246 -10.47 20.35 40.16
CA LEU A 246 -9.27 19.69 39.66
C LEU A 246 -9.65 18.43 38.84
N TYR A 247 -10.63 17.66 39.31
CA TYR A 247 -11.13 16.49 38.57
C TYR A 247 -11.64 16.88 37.18
N GLU A 248 -12.50 17.91 37.08
CA GLU A 248 -13.03 18.36 35.78
C GLU A 248 -11.91 18.81 34.84
N MET A 249 -10.93 19.55 35.34
CA MET A 249 -9.75 19.96 34.56
C MET A 249 -8.96 18.75 34.02
N ARG A 250 -8.70 17.76 34.87
CA ARG A 250 -7.97 16.54 34.48
C ARG A 250 -8.77 15.68 33.51
N LYS A 251 -10.08 15.56 33.74
CA LYS A 251 -11.01 14.90 32.83
C LYS A 251 -11.00 15.56 31.46
N GLU A 252 -11.11 16.88 31.38
CA GLU A 252 -11.04 17.62 30.11
C GLU A 252 -9.74 17.32 29.35
N GLN A 253 -8.60 17.28 30.04
CA GLN A 253 -7.33 16.90 29.43
C GLN A 253 -7.34 15.47 28.90
N ILE A 254 -7.75 14.49 29.72
CA ILE A 254 -7.80 13.07 29.31
C ILE A 254 -8.77 12.88 28.14
N VAL A 255 -9.92 13.55 28.15
CA VAL A 255 -10.91 13.52 27.05
C VAL A 255 -10.32 14.12 25.78
N ALA A 256 -9.58 15.22 25.87
CA ALA A 256 -8.94 15.85 24.71
C ALA A 256 -7.86 14.93 24.09
N GLU A 257 -7.03 14.30 24.92
CA GLU A 257 -6.02 13.31 24.50
C GLU A 257 -6.68 12.07 23.89
N ASP A 258 -7.75 11.55 24.51
CA ASP A 258 -8.49 10.38 24.02
C ASP A 258 -9.15 10.61 22.66
N ARG A 259 -9.70 11.82 22.46
CA ARG A 259 -10.41 12.21 21.24
C ARG A 259 -9.52 12.21 20.00
N VAL A 260 -8.22 12.43 20.15
CA VAL A 260 -7.26 12.44 19.04
C VAL A 260 -6.52 11.11 18.87
N ALA A 261 -6.92 10.05 19.57
CA ALA A 261 -6.33 8.74 19.37
C ALA A 261 -6.60 8.18 17.96
N VAL A 262 -5.68 7.36 17.44
CA VAL A 262 -5.88 6.65 16.16
C VAL A 262 -6.75 5.43 16.40
N ARG A 263 -8.06 5.58 16.13
CA ARG A 263 -9.09 4.58 16.47
C ARG A 263 -9.56 3.71 15.30
N ASN A 264 -9.04 3.90 14.10
CA ASN A 264 -9.46 3.14 12.92
C ASN A 264 -8.23 2.56 12.23
N TYR A 265 -8.07 1.24 12.26
CA TYR A 265 -6.95 0.59 11.62
C TYR A 265 -7.35 -0.66 10.84
N MET A 266 -6.67 -0.88 9.72
CA MET A 266 -6.95 -2.02 8.84
C MET A 266 -5.66 -2.72 8.44
N VAL A 267 -5.66 -4.05 8.56
CA VAL A 267 -4.48 -4.88 8.32
C VAL A 267 -4.71 -5.75 7.10
N PHE A 268 -3.81 -5.67 6.12
CA PHE A 268 -3.85 -6.49 4.91
C PHE A 268 -2.81 -7.62 5.01
N ASP A 269 -3.31 -8.84 5.15
CA ASP A 269 -2.58 -10.10 5.07
C ASP A 269 -1.39 -10.17 6.04
N ALA A 270 -1.63 -9.76 7.29
CA ALA A 270 -0.65 -9.73 8.38
C ALA A 270 -1.35 -9.90 9.74
N HIS A 271 -0.55 -10.02 10.80
CA HIS A 271 -1.04 -9.96 12.17
C HIS A 271 -1.11 -8.51 12.65
N ALA A 272 -2.13 -8.16 13.44
CA ALA A 272 -2.23 -6.85 14.08
C ALA A 272 -1.27 -6.75 15.27
N ALA A 273 0.00 -6.41 14.98
CA ALA A 273 1.07 -6.44 15.97
C ALA A 273 0.78 -5.59 17.22
N GLY A 274 0.91 -6.19 18.41
CA GLY A 274 0.67 -5.53 19.70
C GLY A 274 -0.80 -5.46 20.15
N CYS A 275 -1.74 -5.76 19.25
CA CYS A 275 -3.18 -5.56 19.47
C CYS A 275 -3.89 -6.73 20.16
N ASP A 276 -3.18 -7.80 20.55
CA ASP A 276 -3.81 -8.96 21.18
C ASP A 276 -4.54 -8.54 22.48
N PRO A 277 -5.84 -8.86 22.61
CA PRO A 277 -6.60 -8.65 23.84
C PRO A 277 -5.97 -9.38 25.02
N ARG A 278 -6.06 -8.77 26.19
CA ARG A 278 -5.41 -9.22 27.42
C ARG A 278 -6.09 -8.68 28.67
N VAL A 279 -5.75 -9.27 29.81
CA VAL A 279 -6.08 -8.70 31.12
C VAL A 279 -5.20 -7.46 31.34
N VAL A 280 -5.84 -6.36 31.74
CA VAL A 280 -5.21 -5.11 32.16
C VAL A 280 -5.73 -4.73 33.55
N GLU A 281 -5.00 -3.87 34.25
CA GLU A 281 -5.45 -3.37 35.56
C GLU A 281 -6.07 -1.98 35.41
N VAL A 282 -7.32 -1.85 35.83
CA VAL A 282 -8.04 -0.57 35.94
C VAL A 282 -8.14 -0.26 37.43
N ALA A 283 -7.40 0.75 37.89
CA ALA A 283 -7.31 1.15 39.30
C ALA A 283 -6.97 -0.03 40.23
N GLY A 284 -6.04 -0.89 39.79
CA GLY A 284 -5.64 -2.10 40.50
C GLY A 284 -6.60 -3.29 40.38
N ILE A 285 -7.71 -3.15 39.63
CA ILE A 285 -8.66 -4.23 39.39
C ILE A 285 -8.36 -4.91 38.05
N PRO A 286 -8.06 -6.23 38.02
CA PRO A 286 -7.76 -6.93 36.77
C PRO A 286 -9.03 -7.20 35.96
N VAL A 287 -9.05 -6.75 34.70
CA VAL A 287 -10.17 -6.91 33.77
C VAL A 287 -9.69 -7.20 32.35
N TRP A 288 -10.43 -8.02 31.61
CA TRP A 288 -10.16 -8.28 30.21
C TRP A 288 -10.50 -7.07 29.33
N ARG A 289 -9.58 -6.71 28.42
CA ARG A 289 -9.79 -5.63 27.45
C ARG A 289 -9.28 -6.01 26.07
N ASP A 290 -10.08 -5.66 25.08
CA ASP A 290 -9.67 -5.52 23.68
C ASP A 290 -9.06 -4.14 23.45
N LEU A 291 -8.29 -4.00 22.36
CA LEU A 291 -7.81 -2.70 21.94
C LEU A 291 -9.00 -1.77 21.66
N GLN A 292 -8.97 -0.54 22.18
CA GLN A 292 -10.04 0.43 22.00
C GLN A 292 -9.94 1.13 20.64
N ALA A 293 -9.96 0.37 19.55
CA ALA A 293 -9.94 0.88 18.19
C ALA A 293 -10.73 -0.04 17.27
N ASN A 294 -11.43 0.51 16.27
CA ASN A 294 -12.07 -0.24 15.21
C ASN A 294 -11.02 -0.96 14.35
N LEU A 295 -11.27 -2.23 14.04
CA LEU A 295 -10.34 -3.11 13.32
C LEU A 295 -10.99 -3.72 12.07
N GLY A 296 -10.26 -3.68 10.96
CA GLY A 296 -10.55 -4.48 9.77
C GLY A 296 -9.40 -5.42 9.42
N LEU A 297 -9.71 -6.69 9.18
CA LEU A 297 -8.76 -7.69 8.72
C LEU A 297 -9.07 -8.07 7.27
N VAL A 298 -8.08 -7.97 6.38
CA VAL A 298 -8.16 -8.49 5.01
C VAL A 298 -7.16 -9.63 4.90
N MET A 299 -7.61 -10.87 4.87
CA MET A 299 -6.73 -12.05 4.80
C MET A 299 -6.93 -12.75 3.47
N ASN A 300 -5.91 -12.72 2.60
CA ASN A 300 -6.04 -13.27 1.26
C ASN A 300 -6.24 -14.79 1.34
N ILE A 301 -7.22 -15.30 0.59
CA ILE A 301 -7.63 -16.71 0.67
C ILE A 301 -6.49 -17.68 0.42
N SER A 302 -5.49 -17.38 -0.42
CA SER A 302 -4.32 -18.26 -0.61
C SER A 302 -3.04 -17.75 0.08
N GLY A 303 -3.10 -16.60 0.76
CA GLY A 303 -1.94 -15.91 1.36
C GLY A 303 -1.60 -16.33 2.79
N HIS A 304 -2.58 -16.83 3.57
CA HIS A 304 -2.45 -17.15 5.00
C HIS A 304 -1.42 -18.29 5.28
N GLU A 305 -0.14 -17.95 5.30
CA GLU A 305 0.99 -18.89 5.47
C GLU A 305 0.93 -20.08 4.49
N GLY A 306 0.27 -19.91 3.35
CA GLY A 306 -0.01 -20.97 2.38
C GLY A 306 -1.12 -21.96 2.78
N LYS A 307 -1.62 -21.98 4.03
CA LYS A 307 -2.72 -22.84 4.48
C LYS A 307 -4.00 -22.60 3.67
N GLY A 308 -4.19 -21.35 3.27
CA GLY A 308 -5.25 -20.90 2.39
C GLY A 308 -5.40 -21.65 1.05
N MET A 309 -4.32 -22.27 0.56
CA MET A 309 -4.36 -23.10 -0.65
C MET A 309 -5.12 -24.42 -0.44
N GLN A 310 -5.16 -24.93 0.80
CA GLN A 310 -5.82 -26.17 1.16
C GLN A 310 -7.23 -25.92 1.70
N ASP A 311 -7.39 -24.86 2.49
CA ASP A 311 -8.65 -24.44 3.06
C ASP A 311 -8.83 -22.92 2.90
N LYS A 312 -9.85 -22.53 2.12
CA LYS A 312 -10.13 -21.13 1.81
C LYS A 312 -10.64 -20.33 3.00
N ASP A 313 -11.11 -21.04 4.04
CA ASP A 313 -11.66 -20.47 5.26
C ASP A 313 -10.65 -20.54 6.41
N ALA A 314 -9.42 -21.01 6.17
CA ALA A 314 -8.40 -21.19 7.20
C ALA A 314 -8.18 -19.93 8.07
N ALA A 315 -8.19 -18.75 7.45
CA ALA A 315 -8.00 -17.48 8.14
C ALA A 315 -9.16 -17.11 9.09
N LEU A 316 -10.36 -17.64 8.89
CA LEU A 316 -11.56 -17.32 9.69
C LEU A 316 -11.57 -18.01 11.06
N ALA A 317 -10.84 -19.11 11.21
CA ALA A 317 -10.84 -19.95 12.41
C ALA A 317 -9.48 -19.99 13.13
N THR A 318 -8.52 -19.15 12.73
CA THR A 318 -7.21 -19.11 13.40
C THR A 318 -7.34 -18.60 14.83
N GLU A 319 -6.46 -19.07 15.72
CA GLU A 319 -6.40 -18.58 17.10
C GLU A 319 -6.32 -17.05 17.16
N HIS A 320 -5.47 -16.44 16.31
CA HIS A 320 -5.34 -14.99 16.25
C HIS A 320 -6.65 -14.30 15.85
N THR A 321 -7.31 -14.77 14.78
CA THR A 321 -8.60 -14.22 14.32
C THR A 321 -9.66 -14.33 15.40
N LEU A 322 -9.81 -15.50 16.00
CA LEU A 322 -10.81 -15.73 17.05
C LEU A 322 -10.51 -14.90 18.31
N LYS A 323 -9.23 -14.72 18.63
CA LYS A 323 -8.80 -13.89 19.77
C LYS A 323 -9.11 -12.42 19.54
N ILE A 324 -8.69 -11.84 18.42
CA ILE A 324 -8.79 -10.40 18.16
C ILE A 324 -10.20 -9.93 17.78
N LEU A 325 -11.03 -10.82 17.25
CA LEU A 325 -12.45 -10.58 17.02
C LEU A 325 -13.30 -10.97 18.23
N SER A 326 -12.71 -11.51 19.30
CA SER A 326 -13.40 -12.00 20.50
C SER A 326 -14.55 -12.98 20.18
N LEU A 327 -14.21 -14.06 19.46
CA LEU A 327 -15.12 -15.13 19.03
C LEU A 327 -14.71 -16.49 19.62
N ASP A 328 -15.68 -17.40 19.72
CA ASP A 328 -15.52 -18.80 20.14
C ASP A 328 -15.65 -19.80 18.97
N GLY A 329 -16.26 -19.39 17.86
CA GLY A 329 -16.35 -20.13 16.60
C GLY A 329 -15.82 -19.33 15.42
N ALA A 330 -15.63 -20.02 14.28
CA ALA A 330 -15.13 -19.42 13.05
C ALA A 330 -15.87 -18.12 12.70
N ALA A 331 -15.11 -17.08 12.36
CA ALA A 331 -15.67 -15.81 11.96
C ALA A 331 -16.47 -15.93 10.68
N GLU A 332 -17.60 -15.22 10.59
CA GLU A 332 -18.33 -15.08 9.34
C GLU A 332 -17.63 -14.03 8.48
N ARG A 333 -17.22 -14.45 7.28
CA ARG A 333 -16.63 -13.57 6.28
C ARG A 333 -17.56 -12.39 6.00
N ASP A 334 -16.98 -11.21 5.79
CA ASP A 334 -17.72 -10.01 5.38
C ASP A 334 -18.86 -9.67 6.34
N THR A 335 -18.58 -9.73 7.64
CA THR A 335 -19.54 -9.43 8.71
C THR A 335 -18.96 -8.45 9.70
N TRP A 336 -19.78 -7.48 10.12
CA TRP A 336 -19.48 -6.60 11.23
C TRP A 336 -19.78 -7.28 12.56
N TYR A 337 -18.85 -7.12 13.49
CA TYR A 337 -18.97 -7.52 14.88
C TYR A 337 -18.70 -6.32 15.79
N GLN A 338 -19.26 -6.34 16.99
CA GLN A 338 -18.95 -5.41 18.05
C GLN A 338 -18.33 -6.18 19.22
N THR A 339 -17.12 -5.82 19.65
CA THR A 339 -16.56 -6.37 20.89
C THR A 339 -17.37 -5.91 22.08
N ASN A 340 -17.62 -6.82 23.01
CA ASN A 340 -18.32 -6.52 24.25
C ASN A 340 -17.32 -6.25 25.36
N LEU A 341 -17.63 -5.28 26.23
CA LEU A 341 -16.75 -4.94 27.33
C LEU A 341 -16.89 -6.00 28.43
N SER A 342 -15.78 -6.63 28.82
CA SER A 342 -15.79 -7.57 29.93
C SER A 342 -15.84 -6.84 31.28
N ARG A 343 -16.51 -7.49 32.24
CA ARG A 343 -16.58 -7.07 33.65
C ARG A 343 -15.64 -7.87 34.55
N THR A 344 -14.94 -8.85 34.00
CA THR A 344 -14.07 -9.78 34.74
C THR A 344 -12.75 -9.96 33.98
N THR A 345 -11.89 -10.84 34.48
CA THR A 345 -10.68 -11.28 33.78
C THR A 345 -10.95 -12.18 32.57
N GLU A 346 -12.20 -12.60 32.37
CA GLU A 346 -12.60 -13.44 31.25
C GLU A 346 -13.02 -12.59 30.05
N ARG A 347 -12.84 -13.12 28.84
CA ARG A 347 -13.23 -12.44 27.61
C ARG A 347 -14.75 -12.45 27.42
N ALA A 348 -15.33 -11.30 27.09
CA ALA A 348 -16.71 -11.23 26.61
C ALA A 348 -16.75 -11.42 25.09
N LEU A 349 -17.62 -12.31 24.60
CA LEU A 349 -17.73 -12.59 23.16
C LEU A 349 -18.40 -11.43 22.41
N SER A 350 -17.97 -11.21 21.18
CA SER A 350 -18.50 -10.15 20.32
C SER A 350 -19.94 -10.40 19.87
N THR A 351 -20.70 -9.32 19.72
CA THR A 351 -22.03 -9.35 19.12
C THR A 351 -21.93 -9.24 17.60
N LYS A 352 -22.53 -10.19 16.88
CA LYS A 352 -22.70 -10.10 15.42
C LYS A 352 -23.68 -8.97 15.08
N LEU A 353 -23.30 -8.12 14.13
CA LEU A 353 -24.12 -7.02 13.64
C LEU A 353 -24.68 -7.34 12.25
N LYS A 354 -24.24 -6.58 11.23
CA LYS A 354 -24.73 -6.62 9.84
C LYS A 354 -23.62 -7.13 8.91
N PRO A 355 -23.96 -7.51 7.66
CA PRO A 355 -22.94 -7.73 6.63
C PRO A 355 -22.03 -6.51 6.47
N PHE A 356 -20.74 -6.73 6.17
CA PHE A 356 -19.72 -5.70 6.07
C PHE A 356 -20.07 -4.60 5.05
N TYR A 357 -20.59 -4.99 3.89
CA TYR A 357 -21.02 -4.08 2.82
C TYR A 357 -22.47 -3.59 2.99
N SER A 358 -23.00 -3.58 4.22
CA SER A 358 -24.24 -2.89 4.54
C SER A 358 -24.05 -1.37 4.51
N ASP A 359 -25.16 -0.65 4.66
CA ASP A 359 -25.15 0.81 4.66
C ASP A 359 -24.34 1.34 5.85
N ALA A 360 -23.35 2.21 5.59
CA ALA A 360 -22.53 2.77 6.64
C ALA A 360 -23.33 3.60 7.66
N SER A 361 -24.50 4.13 7.31
CA SER A 361 -25.32 4.96 8.20
C SER A 361 -26.17 4.15 9.19
N ASP A 362 -26.08 2.83 9.18
CA ASP A 362 -26.83 1.96 10.10
C ASP A 362 -26.53 2.35 11.58
N PRO A 363 -27.57 2.61 12.41
CA PRO A 363 -27.36 3.10 13.76
C PRO A 363 -26.56 2.17 14.68
N ALA A 364 -26.71 0.85 14.52
CA ALA A 364 -25.98 -0.11 15.36
C ALA A 364 -24.49 -0.15 14.98
N ILE A 365 -24.21 -0.09 13.68
CA ILE A 365 -22.82 -0.02 13.17
C ILE A 365 -22.16 1.29 13.60
N GLN A 366 -22.86 2.42 13.48
CA GLN A 366 -22.33 3.73 13.89
C GLN A 366 -22.10 3.80 15.41
N ALA A 367 -22.98 3.22 16.22
CA ALA A 367 -22.78 3.12 17.67
C ALA A 367 -21.56 2.25 18.02
N ALA A 368 -21.37 1.12 17.35
CA ALA A 368 -20.20 0.27 17.53
C ALA A 368 -18.90 0.96 17.08
N ALA A 369 -18.93 1.68 15.95
CA ALA A 369 -17.80 2.46 15.44
C ALA A 369 -17.41 3.61 16.38
N ALA A 370 -18.40 4.39 16.85
CA ALA A 370 -18.18 5.52 17.76
C ALA A 370 -17.67 5.07 19.14
N SER A 371 -18.03 3.85 19.57
CA SER A 371 -17.49 3.24 20.79
C SER A 371 -16.16 2.50 20.57
N ASN A 372 -15.53 2.61 19.39
CA ASN A 372 -14.23 2.03 19.05
C ASN A 372 -14.16 0.49 19.16
N ARG A 373 -15.30 -0.19 19.03
CA ARG A 373 -15.46 -1.63 19.25
C ARG A 373 -15.88 -2.38 17.99
N LEU A 374 -15.90 -1.73 16.84
CA LEU A 374 -16.26 -2.36 15.57
C LEU A 374 -15.12 -3.26 15.06
N ARG A 375 -15.47 -4.45 14.57
CA ARG A 375 -14.54 -5.46 14.07
C ARG A 375 -15.06 -6.10 12.79
N MET A 376 -14.17 -6.44 11.86
CA MET A 376 -14.52 -7.28 10.71
C MET A 376 -13.32 -8.05 10.18
N ILE A 377 -13.63 -9.15 9.50
CA ILE A 377 -12.69 -9.88 8.65
C ILE A 377 -13.32 -10.12 7.28
N THR A 378 -12.51 -9.94 6.24
CA THR A 378 -12.81 -10.32 4.86
C THR A 378 -11.67 -11.13 4.29
N THR A 379 -11.98 -12.05 3.38
CA THR A 379 -10.96 -12.89 2.74
C THR A 379 -11.07 -12.80 1.23
N PRO A 380 -10.46 -11.79 0.58
CA PRO A 380 -10.49 -11.68 -0.86
C PRO A 380 -9.69 -12.82 -1.51
N PHE A 381 -10.04 -13.13 -2.76
CA PHE A 381 -9.24 -14.03 -3.58
C PHE A 381 -7.86 -13.42 -3.86
N GLY A 382 -6.81 -14.22 -3.72
CA GLY A 382 -5.43 -13.80 -3.98
C GLY A 382 -4.45 -14.48 -3.03
N TRP A 383 -3.16 -14.30 -3.29
CA TRP A 383 -2.04 -14.62 -2.39
C TRP A 383 -1.51 -13.36 -1.72
N HIS A 384 -0.48 -13.48 -0.88
CA HIS A 384 0.05 -12.35 -0.10
C HIS A 384 0.32 -11.06 -0.90
N GLY A 385 0.99 -11.18 -2.04
CA GLY A 385 1.27 -10.06 -2.94
C GLY A 385 0.12 -9.66 -3.86
N TYR A 386 -1.00 -10.39 -3.89
CA TYR A 386 -2.16 -10.03 -4.71
C TYR A 386 -2.94 -8.84 -4.14
N THR A 387 -2.71 -8.49 -2.87
CA THR A 387 -3.27 -7.31 -2.19
C THR A 387 -3.17 -6.04 -3.04
N TYR A 388 -2.07 -5.85 -3.76
CA TYR A 388 -1.80 -4.68 -4.60
C TYR A 388 -2.66 -4.63 -5.87
N LEU A 389 -3.12 -5.79 -6.34
CA LEU A 389 -3.93 -5.97 -7.54
C LEU A 389 -5.40 -6.28 -7.21
N SER A 390 -5.77 -6.23 -5.93
CA SER A 390 -7.08 -6.62 -5.44
C SER A 390 -8.03 -5.42 -5.37
N THR A 391 -9.06 -5.43 -6.22
CA THR A 391 -10.19 -4.49 -6.09
C THR A 391 -10.98 -4.75 -4.82
N ALA A 392 -11.04 -6.01 -4.35
CA ALA A 392 -11.72 -6.36 -3.12
C ALA A 392 -11.02 -5.76 -1.88
N THR A 393 -9.69 -5.71 -1.86
CA THR A 393 -8.93 -5.04 -0.79
C THR A 393 -9.21 -3.53 -0.79
N ALA A 394 -9.11 -2.88 -1.96
CA ALA A 394 -9.39 -1.44 -2.07
C ALA A 394 -10.85 -1.12 -1.68
N LYS A 395 -11.79 -1.96 -2.08
CA LYS A 395 -13.21 -1.86 -1.71
C LYS A 395 -13.43 -2.00 -0.22
N ALA A 396 -12.76 -2.95 0.41
CA ALA A 396 -12.84 -3.15 1.85
C ALA A 396 -12.28 -1.94 2.61
N ALA A 397 -11.16 -1.36 2.17
CA ALA A 397 -10.63 -0.13 2.74
C ALA A 397 -11.63 1.04 2.63
N MET A 398 -12.25 1.24 1.45
CA MET A 398 -13.28 2.27 1.27
C MET A 398 -14.45 2.08 2.25
N GLN A 399 -15.02 0.87 2.32
CA GLN A 399 -16.15 0.59 3.20
C GLN A 399 -15.77 0.76 4.67
N PHE A 400 -14.64 0.20 5.09
CA PHE A 400 -14.18 0.23 6.48
C PHE A 400 -13.96 1.65 6.98
N PHE A 401 -13.13 2.45 6.30
CA PHE A 401 -12.81 3.80 6.76
C PHE A 401 -14.01 4.74 6.70
N SER A 402 -14.85 4.62 5.67
CA SER A 402 -16.05 5.46 5.56
C SER A 402 -17.07 5.15 6.64
N THR A 403 -17.19 3.88 7.04
CA THR A 403 -18.04 3.44 8.14
C THR A 403 -17.46 3.88 9.49
N GLY A 404 -16.20 3.52 9.76
CA GLY A 404 -15.54 3.73 11.05
C GLY A 404 -15.26 5.20 11.40
N MET A 405 -15.11 6.07 10.39
CA MET A 405 -14.94 7.51 10.58
C MET A 405 -16.22 8.31 10.31
N ALA A 406 -17.34 7.61 10.08
CA ALA A 406 -18.64 8.20 9.75
C ALA A 406 -18.53 9.28 8.67
N TYR A 407 -17.76 9.04 7.61
CA TYR A 407 -17.47 10.04 6.59
C TYR A 407 -17.42 9.46 5.18
N TYR A 408 -18.05 10.14 4.22
CA TYR A 408 -17.97 9.76 2.81
C TYR A 408 -18.21 10.97 1.89
N ASN A 409 -17.29 11.18 0.97
CA ASN A 409 -17.38 12.15 -0.12
C ASN A 409 -17.70 13.60 0.33
N GLY A 410 -17.16 14.02 1.48
CA GLY A 410 -17.34 15.37 2.02
C GLY A 410 -18.38 15.49 3.13
N ASP A 411 -19.21 14.46 3.35
CA ASP A 411 -20.29 14.50 4.34
C ASP A 411 -20.05 13.53 5.50
N ILE A 412 -20.59 13.88 6.66
CA ILE A 412 -20.75 12.94 7.78
C ILE A 412 -21.88 11.97 7.43
N VAL A 413 -21.60 10.67 7.48
CA VAL A 413 -22.54 9.60 7.11
C VAL A 413 -23.12 8.85 8.32
N ALA A 414 -23.31 9.56 9.43
CA ALA A 414 -24.00 9.05 10.61
C ALA A 414 -25.49 9.43 10.59
N GLY A 415 -26.35 8.59 11.18
CA GLY A 415 -27.77 8.90 11.40
C GLY A 415 -28.60 8.95 10.12
N LYS A 416 -29.40 10.01 9.94
CA LYS A 416 -30.32 10.20 8.79
C LYS A 416 -29.64 10.77 7.53
N SER A 417 -28.33 10.62 7.39
CA SER A 417 -27.61 11.16 6.23
C SER A 417 -28.14 10.55 4.93
N THR A 418 -28.37 11.39 3.92
CA THR A 418 -28.78 10.96 2.57
C THR A 418 -27.59 10.52 1.73
N ASN A 419 -26.37 10.85 2.17
CA ASN A 419 -25.13 10.39 1.57
C ASN A 419 -24.61 9.21 2.40
N SER A 420 -24.41 8.07 1.76
CA SER A 420 -23.84 6.90 2.42
C SER A 420 -23.10 6.02 1.41
N ILE A 421 -22.22 5.17 1.93
CA ILE A 421 -21.46 4.18 1.18
C ILE A 421 -21.96 2.78 1.51
N LYS A 422 -22.34 2.07 0.46
CA LYS A 422 -22.74 0.68 0.51
C LYS A 422 -22.17 -0.03 -0.69
N ASN A 423 -21.39 -1.09 -0.47
CA ASN A 423 -20.87 -1.94 -1.53
C ASN A 423 -20.15 -1.15 -2.65
N PRO A 424 -19.08 -0.39 -2.34
CA PRO A 424 -18.50 0.58 -3.27
C PRO A 424 -17.81 -0.07 -4.47
N VAL A 425 -17.67 0.71 -5.55
CA VAL A 425 -16.87 0.33 -6.74
C VAL A 425 -15.44 0.83 -6.59
N ALA A 426 -14.49 -0.10 -6.55
CA ALA A 426 -13.08 0.18 -6.27
C ALA A 426 -12.13 -0.18 -7.43
N SER A 427 -12.59 -0.09 -8.67
CA SER A 427 -11.83 -0.51 -9.87
C SER A 427 -11.15 0.62 -10.63
N HIS A 428 -11.32 1.89 -10.23
CA HIS A 428 -10.78 3.04 -10.98
C HIS A 428 -9.25 3.01 -11.16
N TRP A 429 -8.52 2.42 -10.20
CA TRP A 429 -7.06 2.32 -10.25
C TRP A 429 -6.58 1.39 -11.38
N ILE A 430 -7.40 0.42 -11.82
CA ILE A 430 -7.05 -0.52 -12.89
C ILE A 430 -6.73 0.24 -14.19
N VAL A 431 -7.45 1.32 -14.48
CA VAL A 431 -7.21 2.13 -15.68
C VAL A 431 -5.80 2.71 -15.69
N LYS A 432 -5.31 3.17 -14.51
CA LYS A 432 -3.93 3.63 -14.35
C LYS A 432 -2.96 2.50 -14.67
N ASP A 433 -3.18 1.32 -14.10
CA ASP A 433 -2.23 0.20 -14.24
C ASP A 433 -2.20 -0.37 -15.66
N LEU A 434 -3.35 -0.44 -16.33
CA LEU A 434 -3.42 -0.80 -17.75
C LEU A 434 -2.71 0.24 -18.62
N ALA A 435 -2.90 1.53 -18.36
CA ALA A 435 -2.18 2.59 -19.06
C ALA A 435 -0.66 2.48 -18.82
N SER A 436 -0.24 2.26 -17.58
CA SER A 436 1.17 2.03 -17.23
C SER A 436 1.74 0.79 -17.92
N ALA A 437 0.98 -0.30 -18.05
CA ALA A 437 1.40 -1.50 -18.77
C ALA A 437 1.60 -1.22 -20.27
N VAL A 438 0.69 -0.48 -20.90
CA VAL A 438 0.84 -0.03 -22.30
C VAL A 438 2.06 0.86 -22.46
N GLY A 439 2.27 1.83 -21.56
CA GLY A 439 3.44 2.69 -21.54
C GLY A 439 4.75 1.90 -21.38
N PHE A 440 4.74 0.88 -20.52
CA PHE A 440 5.88 -0.02 -20.32
C PHE A 440 6.20 -0.84 -21.59
N VAL A 441 5.19 -1.38 -22.28
CA VAL A 441 5.41 -2.05 -23.57
C VAL A 441 5.98 -1.08 -24.60
N ALA A 442 5.46 0.16 -24.67
CA ALA A 442 6.00 1.18 -25.55
C ALA A 442 7.47 1.52 -25.23
N LEU A 443 7.84 1.56 -23.94
CA LEU A 443 9.21 1.75 -23.49
C LEU A 443 10.12 0.58 -23.93
N LEU A 444 9.65 -0.67 -23.84
CA LEU A 444 10.42 -1.82 -24.32
C LEU A 444 10.64 -1.79 -25.84
N VAL A 445 9.58 -1.46 -26.58
CA VAL A 445 9.65 -1.31 -28.05
C VAL A 445 10.58 -0.17 -28.45
N LEU A 446 10.64 0.91 -27.66
CA LEU A 446 11.47 2.09 -27.91
C LEU A 446 12.97 1.78 -27.93
N ILE A 447 13.43 0.76 -27.19
CA ILE A 447 14.86 0.47 -27.00
C ILE A 447 15.59 0.24 -28.34
N LEU A 448 15.11 -0.70 -29.17
CA LEU A 448 15.83 -1.08 -30.40
C LEU A 448 15.85 0.04 -31.46
N PRO A 449 14.73 0.72 -31.76
CA PRO A 449 14.74 1.87 -32.67
C PRO A 449 15.59 3.03 -32.16
N LEU A 450 15.61 3.26 -30.83
CA LEU A 450 16.46 4.29 -30.24
C LEU A 450 17.95 3.95 -30.42
N ILE A 451 18.34 2.69 -30.17
CA ILE A 451 19.71 2.22 -30.44
C ILE A 451 20.06 2.40 -31.92
N ASP A 452 19.17 2.04 -32.86
CA ASP A 452 19.42 2.25 -34.30
C ASP A 452 19.67 3.73 -34.64
N LEU A 453 18.92 4.67 -34.03
CA LEU A 453 19.15 6.09 -34.22
C LEU A 453 20.46 6.56 -33.57
N LEU A 454 20.79 6.07 -32.38
CA LEU A 454 22.05 6.38 -31.71
C LEU A 454 23.24 5.88 -32.53
N MET A 455 23.17 4.68 -33.09
CA MET A 455 24.21 4.08 -33.94
C MET A 455 24.46 4.87 -35.24
N LYS A 456 23.54 5.75 -35.65
CA LYS A 456 23.71 6.67 -36.78
C LYS A 456 24.48 7.94 -36.42
N LEU A 457 24.73 8.21 -35.13
CA LEU A 457 25.54 9.35 -34.71
C LEU A 457 27.02 9.14 -35.08
N PRO A 458 27.76 10.20 -35.47
CA PRO A 458 29.16 10.09 -35.85
C PRO A 458 30.05 9.40 -34.80
N PHE A 459 29.72 9.59 -33.52
CA PHE A 459 30.41 8.96 -32.39
C PHE A 459 30.44 7.43 -32.47
N PHE A 460 29.38 6.80 -33.02
CA PHE A 460 29.26 5.33 -33.14
C PHE A 460 29.59 4.81 -34.53
N ALA A 461 30.17 5.63 -35.41
CA ALA A 461 30.48 5.24 -36.79
C ALA A 461 31.38 3.99 -36.86
N SER A 462 32.29 3.81 -35.90
CA SER A 462 33.17 2.62 -35.81
C SER A 462 32.43 1.32 -35.48
N LEU A 463 31.22 1.40 -34.91
CA LEU A 463 30.40 0.24 -34.55
C LEU A 463 29.40 -0.14 -35.66
N GLN A 464 29.29 0.65 -36.72
CA GLN A 464 28.42 0.32 -37.85
C GLN A 464 29.00 -0.88 -38.60
N GLY A 465 28.22 -1.95 -38.70
CA GLY A 465 28.58 -3.17 -39.42
C GLY A 465 27.39 -3.74 -40.17
N THR A 466 27.67 -4.65 -41.11
CA THR A 466 26.63 -5.41 -41.80
C THR A 466 26.05 -6.48 -40.87
N PRO A 467 24.72 -6.53 -40.63
CA PRO A 467 24.11 -7.58 -39.81
C PRO A 467 24.46 -8.95 -40.36
N GLN A 468 24.89 -9.87 -39.48
CA GLN A 468 25.09 -11.26 -39.89
C GLN A 468 23.76 -11.97 -40.09
N SER A 469 23.71 -12.89 -41.06
CA SER A 469 22.56 -13.75 -41.27
C SER A 469 22.26 -14.57 -40.01
N PRO A 470 20.98 -14.72 -39.60
CA PRO A 470 20.64 -15.50 -38.42
C PRO A 470 21.17 -16.94 -38.54
N SER A 471 21.92 -17.39 -37.54
CA SER A 471 22.46 -18.75 -37.48
C SER A 471 21.37 -19.82 -37.24
N GLN A 472 20.22 -19.42 -36.70
CA GLN A 472 19.10 -20.32 -36.40
C GLN A 472 17.80 -19.86 -37.08
N SER A 473 17.06 -20.84 -37.60
CA SER A 473 15.75 -20.62 -38.21
C SER A 473 14.65 -20.53 -37.15
N LYS A 474 13.78 -19.52 -37.25
CA LYS A 474 12.55 -19.40 -36.44
C LYS A 474 11.55 -20.55 -36.66
N LYS A 475 11.77 -21.40 -37.67
CA LYS A 475 10.98 -22.61 -37.95
C LYS A 475 11.47 -23.84 -37.18
N SER A 476 12.60 -23.77 -36.47
CA SER A 476 13.15 -24.91 -35.74
C SER A 476 12.33 -25.20 -34.48
N PRO A 477 11.72 -26.40 -34.33
CA PRO A 477 11.04 -26.78 -33.10
C PRO A 477 12.01 -26.85 -31.91
N VAL A 478 13.24 -27.29 -32.14
CA VAL A 478 14.30 -27.36 -31.12
C VAL A 478 14.58 -25.98 -30.54
N PHE A 479 14.65 -24.94 -31.39
CA PHE A 479 14.84 -23.57 -30.93
C PHE A 479 13.73 -23.18 -29.93
N TRP A 480 12.46 -23.37 -30.31
CA TRP A 480 11.33 -23.00 -29.45
C TRP A 480 11.25 -23.82 -28.17
N ILE A 481 11.54 -25.12 -28.21
CA ILE A 481 11.56 -25.97 -27.01
C ILE A 481 12.58 -25.43 -26.00
N PHE A 482 13.82 -25.18 -26.44
CA PHE A 482 14.85 -24.65 -25.55
C PHE A 482 14.55 -23.22 -25.09
N THR A 483 13.99 -22.36 -25.96
CA THR A 483 13.54 -21.02 -25.55
C THR A 483 12.47 -21.09 -24.46
N VAL A 484 11.46 -21.95 -24.62
CA VAL A 484 10.42 -22.15 -23.60
C VAL A 484 11.04 -22.65 -22.30
N ILE A 485 11.97 -23.61 -22.35
CA ILE A 485 12.67 -24.09 -21.15
C ILE A 485 13.47 -22.98 -20.48
N PHE A 486 14.23 -22.19 -21.25
CA PHE A 486 15.06 -21.09 -20.72
C PHE A 486 14.22 -20.00 -20.04
N VAL A 487 12.99 -19.77 -20.52
CA VAL A 487 12.07 -18.79 -19.92
C VAL A 487 11.28 -19.40 -18.76
N ALA A 488 10.74 -20.61 -18.92
CA ALA A 488 9.85 -21.23 -17.95
C ALA A 488 10.60 -21.77 -16.73
N LEU A 489 11.80 -22.31 -16.89
CA LEU A 489 12.55 -22.93 -15.79
C LEU A 489 12.82 -21.94 -14.64
N PRO A 490 13.35 -20.71 -14.88
CA PRO A 490 13.47 -19.72 -13.81
C PRO A 490 12.11 -19.38 -13.18
N VAL A 491 11.09 -19.12 -14.00
CA VAL A 491 9.76 -18.70 -13.50
C VAL A 491 9.12 -19.76 -12.60
N LEU A 492 9.16 -21.04 -13.02
CA LEU A 492 8.53 -22.15 -12.30
C LEU A 492 9.31 -22.54 -11.04
N THR A 493 10.63 -22.32 -11.02
CA THR A 493 11.47 -22.70 -9.88
C THR A 493 11.68 -21.57 -8.89
N TYR A 494 11.40 -20.31 -9.22
CA TYR A 494 11.70 -19.15 -8.36
C TYR A 494 11.18 -19.32 -6.92
N SER A 495 9.88 -19.60 -6.75
CA SER A 495 9.26 -19.67 -5.42
C SER A 495 9.80 -20.81 -4.56
N GLN A 496 10.02 -21.99 -5.16
CA GLN A 496 10.60 -23.14 -4.45
C GLN A 496 12.11 -22.97 -4.23
N GLY A 497 12.77 -22.35 -5.20
CA GLY A 497 14.19 -22.15 -5.30
C GLY A 497 14.74 -21.21 -4.25
N ALA A 498 14.03 -20.14 -3.92
CA ALA A 498 14.35 -19.31 -2.77
C ALA A 498 14.35 -20.13 -1.45
N GLY A 499 13.55 -21.20 -1.36
CA GLY A 499 13.55 -22.13 -0.24
C GLY A 499 14.77 -23.06 -0.18
N TRP A 500 15.39 -23.38 -1.32
CA TRP A 500 16.60 -24.21 -1.37
C TRP A 500 17.77 -23.56 -0.63
N GLY A 501 17.81 -22.23 -0.58
CA GLY A 501 18.82 -21.47 0.16
C GLY A 501 18.47 -21.19 1.62
N SER A 502 17.43 -21.81 2.19
CA SER A 502 16.92 -21.48 3.54
C SER A 502 17.94 -21.63 4.68
N PHE A 503 19.01 -22.41 4.47
CA PHE A 503 20.12 -22.56 5.42
C PHE A 503 21.14 -21.42 5.38
N ILE A 504 21.06 -20.51 4.40
CA ILE A 504 22.03 -19.43 4.18
C ILE A 504 21.63 -18.21 5.01
N LYS A 505 22.50 -17.84 5.96
CA LYS A 505 22.32 -16.67 6.83
C LYS A 505 22.80 -15.38 6.17
N PRO A 506 22.35 -14.19 6.66
CA PRO A 506 22.92 -12.90 6.27
C PRO A 506 24.45 -12.88 6.38
N SER A 507 25.10 -12.16 5.47
CA SER A 507 26.57 -12.03 5.43
C SER A 507 26.98 -10.58 5.15
N PRO A 508 28.26 -10.22 5.30
CA PRO A 508 28.75 -8.87 4.95
C PRO A 508 28.52 -8.48 3.49
N PHE A 509 28.37 -9.46 2.57
CA PHE A 509 28.10 -9.20 1.15
C PHE A 509 26.61 -8.97 0.84
N SER A 510 25.72 -9.44 1.72
CA SER A 510 24.27 -9.26 1.58
C SER A 510 23.62 -9.40 2.95
N THR A 511 23.17 -8.27 3.48
CA THR A 511 22.49 -8.14 4.78
C THR A 511 21.02 -8.58 4.71
N VAL A 512 20.46 -8.70 3.49
CA VAL A 512 19.08 -9.11 3.26
C VAL A 512 19.05 -10.60 2.96
N GLU A 513 18.56 -11.39 3.91
CA GLU A 513 18.52 -12.85 3.83
C GLU A 513 17.82 -13.36 2.55
N LEU A 514 16.66 -12.79 2.22
CA LEU A 514 15.90 -13.19 1.03
C LEU A 514 16.68 -12.92 -0.27
N ALA A 515 17.41 -11.80 -0.36
CA ALA A 515 18.22 -11.49 -1.53
C ALA A 515 19.35 -12.52 -1.71
N THR A 516 19.99 -12.93 -0.62
CA THR A 516 21.03 -13.97 -0.63
C THR A 516 20.46 -15.33 -1.08
N ARG A 517 19.27 -15.69 -0.59
CA ARG A 517 18.56 -16.92 -1.00
C ARG A 517 18.20 -16.89 -2.49
N ILE A 518 17.74 -15.75 -3.00
CA ILE A 518 17.46 -15.56 -4.44
C ILE A 518 18.74 -15.66 -5.26
N ALA A 519 19.85 -15.07 -4.81
CA ALA A 519 21.13 -15.18 -5.50
C ALA A 519 21.62 -16.63 -5.59
N PHE A 520 21.46 -17.41 -4.51
CA PHE A 520 21.79 -18.84 -4.49
C PHE A 520 20.94 -19.64 -5.50
N TRP A 521 19.63 -19.43 -5.52
CA TRP A 521 18.75 -19.99 -6.55
C TRP A 521 19.20 -19.60 -7.96
N ALA A 522 19.51 -18.32 -8.19
CA ALA A 522 19.93 -17.82 -9.48
C ALA A 522 21.22 -18.49 -9.98
N LEU A 523 22.17 -18.80 -9.08
CA LEU A 523 23.39 -19.54 -9.42
C LEU A 523 23.08 -20.98 -9.86
N ILE A 524 22.18 -21.68 -9.14
CA ILE A 524 21.76 -23.03 -9.51
C ILE A 524 21.08 -23.02 -10.89
N ILE A 525 20.13 -22.10 -11.10
CA ILE A 525 19.44 -22.00 -12.39
C ILE A 525 20.41 -21.62 -13.51
N THR A 526 21.36 -20.72 -13.24
CA THR A 526 22.40 -20.35 -14.22
C THR A 526 23.23 -21.58 -14.61
N ALA A 527 23.64 -22.41 -13.65
CA ALA A 527 24.39 -23.63 -13.93
C ALA A 527 23.56 -24.63 -14.77
N ILE A 528 22.28 -24.83 -14.43
CA ILE A 528 21.38 -25.71 -15.19
C ILE A 528 21.19 -25.18 -16.62
N LEU A 529 20.90 -23.90 -16.78
CA LEU A 529 20.72 -23.25 -18.08
C LEU A 529 22.01 -23.35 -18.91
N PHE A 530 23.17 -23.18 -18.29
CA PHE A 530 24.46 -23.32 -18.95
C PHE A 530 24.70 -24.76 -19.45
N VAL A 531 24.39 -25.77 -18.64
CA VAL A 531 24.43 -27.18 -19.07
C VAL A 531 23.46 -27.43 -20.22
N LEU A 532 22.25 -26.86 -20.18
CA LEU A 532 21.28 -26.98 -21.27
C LEU A 532 21.76 -26.31 -22.55
N VAL A 533 22.46 -25.17 -22.47
CA VAL A 533 23.12 -24.52 -23.63
C VAL A 533 24.18 -25.43 -24.24
N ILE A 534 25.01 -26.07 -23.40
CA ILE A 534 26.01 -27.05 -23.85
C ILE A 534 25.34 -28.25 -24.54
N ILE A 535 24.31 -28.83 -23.91
CA ILE A 535 23.56 -29.96 -24.47
C ILE A 535 22.96 -29.57 -25.81
N LYS A 536 22.24 -28.44 -25.90
CA LYS A 536 21.65 -27.92 -27.13
C LYS A 536 22.68 -27.80 -28.24
N TYR A 537 23.86 -27.27 -27.92
CA TYR A 537 24.93 -27.12 -28.89
C TYR A 537 25.44 -28.47 -29.40
N PHE A 538 25.87 -29.36 -28.51
CA PHE A 538 26.52 -30.61 -28.93
C PHE A 538 25.56 -31.61 -29.57
N THR A 539 24.27 -31.55 -29.22
CA THR A 539 23.24 -32.46 -29.77
C THR A 539 22.63 -31.96 -31.08
N PHE A 540 22.41 -30.64 -31.21
CA PHE A 540 21.70 -30.06 -32.35
C PHE A 540 22.52 -29.01 -33.11
N ASP A 541 23.01 -27.97 -32.43
CA ASP A 541 23.56 -26.82 -33.14
C ASP A 541 24.92 -27.10 -33.79
N ARG A 542 25.72 -28.05 -33.29
CA ARG A 542 27.01 -28.43 -33.88
C ARG A 542 26.87 -28.90 -35.33
N ARG A 543 25.70 -29.42 -35.71
CA ARG A 543 25.40 -29.84 -37.10
C ARG A 543 25.34 -28.66 -38.08
N THR A 544 25.21 -27.44 -37.57
CA THR A 544 25.25 -26.22 -38.40
C THR A 544 26.66 -25.85 -38.86
N GLY A 545 27.70 -26.49 -38.32
CA GLY A 545 29.11 -26.18 -38.62
C GLY A 545 29.65 -24.93 -37.94
N ILE A 546 28.83 -24.21 -37.17
CA ILE A 546 29.21 -23.01 -36.42
C ILE A 546 29.84 -23.45 -35.08
N SER A 547 30.96 -22.83 -34.69
CA SER A 547 31.61 -23.12 -33.42
C SER A 547 30.79 -22.62 -32.22
N PHE A 548 30.94 -23.22 -31.04
CA PHE A 548 30.23 -22.81 -29.82
C PHE A 548 30.46 -21.33 -29.51
N GLY A 549 31.71 -20.89 -29.61
CA GLY A 549 32.08 -19.50 -29.34
C GLY A 549 31.51 -18.52 -30.34
N ASP A 550 31.40 -18.90 -31.62
CA ASP A 550 30.78 -18.04 -32.64
C ASP A 550 29.25 -18.01 -32.49
N LEU A 551 28.63 -19.15 -32.15
CA LEU A 551 27.17 -19.26 -32.04
C LEU A 551 26.61 -18.46 -30.86
N TYR A 552 27.35 -18.40 -29.74
CA TYR A 552 26.93 -17.71 -28.52
C TYR A 552 27.71 -16.41 -28.26
N GLY A 553 28.49 -15.92 -29.24
CA GLY A 553 29.17 -14.61 -29.15
C GLY A 553 30.28 -14.53 -28.11
N LEU A 554 30.94 -15.65 -27.79
CA LEU A 554 32.00 -15.74 -26.78
C LEU A 554 33.41 -15.49 -27.34
N ARG A 555 33.55 -15.18 -28.64
CA ARG A 555 34.82 -14.73 -29.21
C ARG A 555 35.17 -13.33 -28.72
N TYR A 556 35.77 -13.27 -27.53
CA TYR A 556 36.44 -12.07 -27.04
C TYR A 556 37.93 -12.20 -27.34
N SER A 557 38.47 -11.28 -28.14
CA SER A 557 39.91 -11.16 -28.38
C SER A 557 40.36 -9.83 -27.81
N GLY A 558 41.30 -9.84 -26.86
CA GLY A 558 41.90 -8.60 -26.31
C GLY A 558 42.58 -7.72 -27.37
N LYS A 559 42.85 -8.24 -28.57
CA LYS A 559 43.35 -7.45 -29.71
C LYS A 559 42.28 -6.56 -30.37
N ASN A 560 41.00 -6.80 -30.09
CA ASN A 560 39.88 -5.99 -30.62
C ASN A 560 39.41 -4.92 -29.61
N SER A 561 40.15 -4.73 -28.51
CA SER A 561 39.77 -3.88 -27.37
C SER A 561 40.54 -2.55 -27.31
N LEU A 562 41.21 -2.14 -28.38
CA LEU A 562 41.94 -0.86 -28.47
C LEU A 562 41.38 0.01 -29.59
#